data_AF-A0A077FJK4-F1
#
_entry.id   AF-A0A077FJK4-F1
#
_cell.length_a   1.000
_cell.length_b   1.000
_cell.length_c   1.000
_cell.angle_alpha   90.00
_cell.angle_beta   90.00
_cell.angle_gamma   90.00
#
_symmetry.space_group_name_H-M   'P 1'
#
loop_
_entity.id
_entity.type
_entity.pdbx_description
1 polymer ?
#
loop_
_entity_poly.entity_id
_entity_poly.type
_entity_poly.pdbx_seq_one_letter_code
_entity_poly.pdbx_strand_id
1 'polypeptide(L)'
;MRIFFFIIILIVHITSHITVYANEKTLIIPIFIRDKQYILWEPNNHWKSALSKYLSSEYKQNLIIPIGDLDDISLVNYDIINNPSLSNLQNILEKYNAQTILIASSHYFIDIKTNLPALELTLKYLSPSEEESKVILINDYRNNSLQFLLKQAVTEVINNINTTADNIEIDQNRKTTNIIFNLSIRNIENWIEIRKKLNRIKKIHSLIVKEISTQNAIISIDYIGETEELFTELKSYGFMLDKQHNIITISL
;
A
#
# COMPACT_ATOMS: atom_id res chain seq x y z
N MET A 1 -42.86 37.74 15.25
CA MET A 1 -41.79 38.44 14.50
C MET A 1 -40.61 37.49 14.40
N ARG A 2 -40.17 37.20 13.17
CA ARG A 2 -39.06 36.31 12.79
C ARG A 2 -37.72 36.78 13.39
N ILE A 3 -36.75 35.87 13.52
CA ILE A 3 -35.57 35.81 12.62
C ILE A 3 -34.71 34.60 13.01
N PHE A 4 -34.53 33.69 12.04
CA PHE A 4 -33.48 32.69 11.96
C PHE A 4 -32.13 33.39 11.79
N PHE A 5 -31.07 32.91 12.44
CA PHE A 5 -29.70 33.18 12.00
C PHE A 5 -28.98 31.86 11.70
N PHE A 6 -28.85 31.60 10.41
CA PHE A 6 -27.87 30.73 9.78
C PHE A 6 -26.50 31.42 9.80
N ILE A 7 -25.44 30.73 10.18
CA ILE A 7 -24.06 31.03 9.76
C ILE A 7 -23.42 29.66 9.50
N ILE A 8 -23.57 29.14 8.27
CA ILE A 8 -22.59 29.20 7.17
C ILE A 8 -21.28 28.50 7.56
N ILE A 9 -21.25 27.18 7.32
CA ILE A 9 -20.01 26.42 7.15
C ILE A 9 -19.45 26.83 5.79
N LEU A 10 -18.30 27.50 5.82
CA LEU A 10 -17.53 27.81 4.62
C LEU A 10 -16.93 26.50 4.10
N ILE A 11 -17.64 25.81 3.21
CA ILE A 11 -17.07 24.74 2.40
C ILE A 11 -16.20 25.44 1.35
N VAL A 12 -14.90 25.52 1.61
CA VAL A 12 -13.94 25.81 0.55
C VAL A 12 -13.95 24.59 -0.37
N HIS A 13 -14.60 24.74 -1.52
CA HIS A 13 -14.56 23.79 -2.62
C HIS A 13 -13.14 23.81 -3.20
N ILE A 14 -12.27 22.93 -2.70
CA ILE A 14 -11.00 22.65 -3.36
C ILE A 14 -11.29 21.66 -4.48
N THR A 15 -11.53 22.22 -5.66
CA THR A 15 -11.54 21.49 -6.93
C THR A 15 -10.11 21.25 -7.36
N SER A 16 -9.43 20.23 -6.82
CA SER A 16 -8.07 19.89 -7.28
C SER A 16 -7.61 18.46 -6.98
N HIS A 17 -8.40 17.44 -7.31
CA HIS A 17 -7.92 16.05 -7.20
C HIS A 17 -7.54 15.42 -8.56
N ILE A 18 -8.04 15.96 -9.69
CA ILE A 18 -7.88 15.37 -11.03
C ILE A 18 -6.43 15.43 -11.57
N THR A 19 -5.54 16.29 -11.04
CA THR A 19 -4.18 16.50 -11.60
C THR A 19 -3.06 15.82 -10.80
N VAL A 20 -3.38 15.26 -9.62
CA VAL A 20 -2.41 14.94 -8.56
C VAL A 20 -1.44 13.82 -9.00
N TYR A 21 -1.87 12.66 -9.50
CA TYR A 21 -0.92 11.55 -9.70
C TYR A 21 -0.29 11.40 -11.09
N ALA A 22 -0.87 11.97 -12.16
CA ALA A 22 -0.25 11.94 -13.48
C ALA A 22 0.99 12.88 -13.59
N ASN A 23 1.18 13.77 -12.62
CA ASN A 23 2.24 14.79 -12.63
C ASN A 23 2.98 14.91 -11.28
N GLU A 24 2.69 14.06 -10.29
CA GLU A 24 3.42 14.05 -9.02
C GLU A 24 4.67 13.18 -9.11
N LYS A 25 5.78 13.79 -8.70
CA LYS A 25 7.06 13.11 -8.64
C LYS A 25 7.07 12.23 -7.40
N THR A 26 7.28 10.94 -7.62
CA THR A 26 7.42 9.94 -6.58
C THR A 26 8.87 9.53 -6.45
N LEU A 27 9.41 9.67 -5.24
CA LEU A 27 10.76 9.22 -4.90
C LEU A 27 10.71 7.76 -4.45
N ILE A 28 11.37 6.88 -5.18
CA ILE A 28 11.48 5.46 -4.84
C ILE A 28 12.73 5.26 -3.98
N ILE A 29 12.56 4.85 -2.72
CA ILE A 29 13.66 4.42 -1.87
C ILE A 29 13.81 2.90 -1.95
N PRO A 30 14.84 2.38 -2.63
CA PRO A 30 15.02 0.95 -2.84
C PRO A 30 15.73 0.30 -1.65
N ILE A 31 15.10 -0.69 -1.04
CA ILE A 31 15.70 -1.48 0.03
C ILE A 31 15.81 -2.93 -0.43
N PHE A 32 17.01 -3.48 -0.43
CA PHE A 32 17.22 -4.90 -0.67
C PHE A 32 17.52 -5.60 0.64
N ILE A 33 16.75 -6.65 0.94
CA ILE A 33 16.88 -7.43 2.17
C ILE A 33 17.36 -8.82 1.80
N ARG A 34 18.49 -9.22 2.37
CA ARG A 34 19.07 -10.54 2.18
C ARG A 34 19.84 -10.94 3.42
N ASP A 35 19.68 -12.19 3.86
CA ASP A 35 20.40 -12.72 5.03
C ASP A 35 20.25 -11.83 6.29
N LYS A 36 19.05 -11.24 6.46
CA LYS A 36 18.68 -10.27 7.51
C LYS A 36 19.43 -8.93 7.47
N GLN A 37 20.15 -8.64 6.39
CA GLN A 37 20.80 -7.36 6.17
C GLN A 37 19.94 -6.48 5.26
N TYR A 38 19.85 -5.20 5.61
CA TYR A 38 19.20 -4.17 4.80
C TYR A 38 20.27 -3.44 4.00
N ILE A 39 20.09 -3.41 2.69
CA ILE A 39 21.03 -2.84 1.74
C ILE A 39 20.27 -1.73 1.00
N LEU A 40 20.65 -0.48 1.22
CA LEU A 40 19.96 0.71 0.72
C LEU A 40 20.77 1.36 -0.40
N TRP A 41 21.96 1.86 -0.06
CA TRP A 41 22.78 2.69 -0.94
C TRP A 41 23.96 1.95 -1.52
N GLU A 42 24.31 0.82 -0.92
CA GLU A 42 25.51 0.07 -1.21
C GLU A 42 25.53 -0.43 -2.66
N PRO A 43 26.72 -0.55 -3.29
CA PRO A 43 26.84 -0.98 -4.68
C PRO A 43 26.25 -2.37 -4.98
N ASN A 44 26.13 -3.23 -3.97
CA ASN A 44 25.53 -4.56 -4.07
C ASN A 44 24.00 -4.56 -3.89
N ASN A 45 23.35 -3.39 -3.86
CA ASN A 45 21.90 -3.30 -3.92
C ASN A 45 21.38 -3.75 -5.31
N HIS A 46 21.12 -5.05 -5.43
CA HIS A 46 20.60 -5.66 -6.66
C HIS A 46 19.20 -5.15 -7.00
N TRP A 47 18.41 -4.73 -6.02
CA TRP A 47 17.07 -4.19 -6.23
C TRP A 47 17.09 -2.79 -6.85
N LYS A 48 17.89 -1.87 -6.30
CA LYS A 48 18.15 -0.55 -6.89
C LYS A 48 18.66 -0.67 -8.33
N SER A 49 19.59 -1.61 -8.55
CA SER A 49 20.12 -1.90 -9.88
C SER A 49 19.04 -2.40 -10.85
N ALA A 50 18.15 -3.28 -10.37
CA ALA A 50 17.05 -3.80 -11.17
C ALA A 50 16.01 -2.73 -11.52
N LEU A 51 15.60 -1.91 -10.55
CA LEU A 51 14.72 -0.77 -10.78
C LEU A 51 15.32 0.17 -11.83
N SER A 52 16.58 0.55 -11.69
CA SER A 52 17.27 1.44 -12.64
C SER A 52 17.33 0.86 -14.05
N LYS A 53 17.53 -0.47 -14.16
CA LYS A 53 17.67 -1.20 -15.42
C LYS A 53 16.34 -1.46 -16.13
N TYR A 54 15.32 -1.91 -15.39
CA TYR A 54 14.08 -2.43 -15.98
C TYR A 54 12.92 -1.44 -15.97
N LEU A 55 12.99 -0.37 -15.18
CA LEU A 55 11.99 0.69 -15.24
C LEU A 55 12.11 1.43 -16.59
N SER A 56 11.00 1.49 -17.34
CA SER A 56 10.98 2.10 -18.67
C SER A 56 11.15 3.63 -18.58
N SER A 57 11.59 4.23 -19.68
CA SER A 57 11.82 5.68 -19.76
C SER A 57 10.56 6.52 -19.55
N GLU A 58 9.39 5.95 -19.81
CA GLU A 58 8.09 6.57 -19.57
C GLU A 58 7.87 6.85 -18.08
N TYR A 59 8.05 5.82 -17.23
CA TYR A 59 7.90 5.97 -15.78
C TYR A 59 8.99 6.84 -15.15
N LYS A 60 10.20 6.88 -15.73
CA LYS A 60 11.32 7.67 -15.21
C LYS A 60 11.10 9.19 -15.24
N GLN A 61 10.04 9.68 -15.89
CA GLN A 61 9.69 11.10 -15.86
C GLN A 61 9.16 11.53 -14.49
N ASN A 62 8.40 10.64 -13.84
CA ASN A 62 7.72 10.90 -12.57
C ASN A 62 8.24 10.02 -11.42
N LEU A 63 8.95 8.93 -11.71
CA LEU A 63 9.56 8.06 -10.72
C LEU A 63 11.06 8.32 -10.64
N ILE A 64 11.51 8.77 -9.46
CA ILE A 64 12.90 9.11 -9.21
C ILE A 64 13.51 8.05 -8.31
N ILE A 65 14.64 7.46 -8.71
CA ILE A 65 15.42 6.57 -7.85
C ILE A 65 16.68 7.37 -7.45
N PRO A 66 16.88 7.67 -6.16
CA PRO A 66 18.06 8.39 -5.72
C PRO A 66 19.34 7.66 -6.10
N ILE A 67 20.35 8.43 -6.50
CA ILE A 67 21.65 7.87 -6.88
C ILE A 67 22.43 7.35 -5.67
N GLY A 68 22.07 7.76 -4.44
CA GLY A 68 22.72 7.35 -3.20
C GLY A 68 24.04 8.08 -2.99
N ASP A 69 24.08 9.38 -3.26
CA ASP A 69 25.25 10.22 -2.94
C ASP A 69 25.38 10.45 -1.42
N LEU A 70 26.42 11.16 -0.98
CA LEU A 70 26.66 11.41 0.45
C LEU A 70 25.49 12.16 1.12
N ASP A 71 24.84 13.04 0.38
CA ASP A 71 23.70 13.79 0.89
C ASP A 71 22.48 12.86 1.06
N ASP A 72 22.19 11.99 0.09
CA ASP A 72 21.12 10.97 0.18
C ASP A 72 21.33 10.06 1.39
N ILE A 73 22.57 9.58 1.58
CA ILE A 73 22.95 8.70 2.68
C ILE A 73 22.76 9.40 4.02
N SER A 74 23.07 10.69 4.11
CA SER A 74 22.88 11.48 5.33
C SER A 74 21.41 11.71 5.67
N LEU A 75 20.54 11.80 4.65
CA LEU A 75 19.12 12.10 4.80
C LEU A 75 18.28 10.85 5.03
N VAL A 76 18.70 9.69 4.53
CA VAL A 76 17.96 8.44 4.65
C VAL A 76 18.92 7.32 5.01
N ASN A 77 18.89 6.93 6.28
CA ASN A 77 19.68 5.86 6.84
C ASN A 77 18.78 4.73 7.38
N TYR A 78 19.39 3.72 7.98
CA TYR A 78 18.68 2.56 8.51
C TYR A 78 17.65 2.92 9.59
N ASP A 79 17.98 3.86 10.48
CA ASP A 79 17.09 4.25 11.58
C ASP A 79 15.81 4.91 11.05
N ILE A 80 15.94 5.75 10.03
CA ILE A 80 14.81 6.39 9.35
C ILE A 80 13.93 5.35 8.64
N ILE A 81 14.54 4.36 8.00
CA ILE A 81 13.82 3.32 7.27
C ILE A 81 13.07 2.33 8.19
N ASN A 82 13.54 2.12 9.41
CA ASN A 82 12.85 1.26 10.38
C ASN A 82 11.55 1.86 10.89
N ASN A 83 11.43 3.18 10.93
CA ASN A 83 10.19 3.87 11.29
C ASN A 83 9.95 5.08 10.38
N PRO A 84 9.58 4.82 9.11
CA PRO A 84 9.51 5.88 8.12
C PRO A 84 8.20 6.65 8.27
N SER A 85 8.32 7.97 8.35
CA SER A 85 7.21 8.92 8.30
C SER A 85 7.52 10.00 7.27
N LEU A 86 6.47 10.63 6.74
CA LEU A 86 6.65 11.73 5.79
C LEU A 86 7.46 12.88 6.40
N SER A 87 7.26 13.18 7.68
CA SER A 87 8.01 14.23 8.40
C SER A 87 9.51 13.97 8.43
N ASN A 88 9.92 12.73 8.65
CA ASN A 88 11.33 12.38 8.78
C ASN A 88 12.03 12.28 7.42
N LEU A 89 11.25 12.19 6.34
CA LEU A 89 11.73 12.08 4.97
C LEU A 89 11.49 13.37 4.15
N GLN A 90 11.00 14.44 4.78
CA GLN A 90 10.70 15.69 4.10
C GLN A 90 11.92 16.28 3.39
N ASN A 91 13.10 16.25 4.03
CA ASN A 91 14.32 16.80 3.46
C ASN A 91 14.75 16.08 2.17
N ILE A 92 14.55 14.76 2.06
CA ILE A 92 14.88 14.04 0.83
C ILE A 92 13.83 14.28 -0.27
N LEU A 93 12.56 14.46 0.10
CA LEU A 93 11.52 14.88 -0.85
C LEU A 93 11.83 16.25 -1.46
N GLU A 94 12.20 17.22 -0.63
CA GLU A 94 12.59 18.56 -1.07
C GLU A 94 13.80 18.52 -2.00
N LYS A 95 14.84 17.74 -1.66
CA LYS A 95 16.04 17.56 -2.51
C LYS A 95 15.68 17.10 -3.92
N TYR A 96 14.75 16.16 -4.05
CA TYR A 96 14.35 15.58 -5.34
C TYR A 96 13.13 16.25 -5.97
N ASN A 97 12.58 17.30 -5.35
CA ASN A 97 11.33 17.95 -5.76
C ASN A 97 10.21 16.91 -5.99
N ALA A 98 10.05 16.02 -5.03
CA ALA A 98 9.05 14.97 -5.00
C ALA A 98 7.99 15.26 -3.94
N GLN A 99 6.78 14.77 -4.16
CA GLN A 99 5.63 14.93 -3.23
C GLN A 99 5.36 13.66 -2.44
N THR A 100 5.70 12.51 -3.03
CA THR A 100 5.37 11.18 -2.52
C THR A 100 6.63 10.34 -2.42
N ILE A 101 6.69 9.48 -1.40
CA ILE A 101 7.73 8.46 -1.27
C ILE A 101 7.11 7.09 -1.50
N LEU A 102 7.77 6.29 -2.31
CA LEU A 102 7.56 4.85 -2.39
C LEU A 102 8.77 4.14 -1.78
N ILE A 103 8.62 3.61 -0.57
CA ILE A 103 9.61 2.71 0.02
C ILE A 103 9.36 1.33 -0.58
N ALA A 104 10.24 0.91 -1.50
CA ALA A 104 10.15 -0.37 -2.19
C ALA A 104 11.18 -1.34 -1.61
N SER A 105 10.73 -2.22 -0.73
CA SER A 105 11.58 -3.24 -0.09
C SER A 105 11.47 -4.57 -0.80
N SER A 106 12.60 -5.19 -1.11
CA SER A 106 12.68 -6.48 -1.79
C SER A 106 13.48 -7.46 -0.94
N HIS A 107 12.79 -8.45 -0.37
CA HIS A 107 13.37 -9.47 0.48
C HIS A 107 13.55 -10.78 -0.28
N TYR A 108 14.80 -11.18 -0.50
CA TYR A 108 15.15 -12.44 -1.15
C TYR A 108 15.39 -13.54 -0.10
N PHE A 109 14.71 -14.67 -0.27
CA PHE A 109 14.83 -15.81 0.63
C PHE A 109 14.57 -17.13 -0.12
N ILE A 110 14.88 -18.25 0.54
CA ILE A 110 14.45 -19.58 0.09
C ILE A 110 13.13 -19.90 0.79
N ASP A 111 12.06 -20.08 0.02
CA ASP A 111 10.76 -20.45 0.55
C ASP A 111 10.84 -21.86 1.15
N ILE A 112 10.50 -21.99 2.43
CA ILE A 112 10.68 -23.22 3.21
C ILE A 112 9.76 -24.35 2.71
N LYS A 113 8.60 -24.02 2.11
CA LYS A 113 7.62 -25.00 1.64
C LYS A 113 8.03 -25.60 0.31
N THR A 114 8.56 -24.78 -0.58
CA THR A 114 8.90 -25.16 -1.95
C THR A 114 10.40 -25.48 -2.10
N ASN A 115 11.23 -25.05 -1.15
CA ASN A 115 12.69 -25.08 -1.22
C ASN A 115 13.24 -24.38 -2.49
N LEU A 116 12.53 -23.35 -2.93
CA LEU A 116 12.88 -22.55 -4.12
C LEU A 116 13.14 -21.09 -3.75
N PRO A 117 13.95 -20.38 -4.55
CA PRO A 117 14.10 -18.93 -4.42
C PRO A 117 12.76 -18.18 -4.54
N ALA A 118 12.53 -17.26 -3.62
CA ALA A 118 11.38 -16.38 -3.59
C ALA A 118 11.80 -14.94 -3.29
N LEU A 119 10.93 -14.01 -3.65
CA LEU A 119 11.11 -12.59 -3.40
C LEU A 119 9.81 -12.01 -2.83
N GLU A 120 9.88 -11.44 -1.64
CA GLU A 120 8.79 -10.64 -1.07
C GLU A 120 9.04 -9.17 -1.39
N LEU A 121 8.08 -8.54 -2.04
CA LEU A 121 8.09 -7.13 -2.38
C LEU A 121 7.11 -6.39 -1.46
N THR A 122 7.61 -5.46 -0.67
CA THR A 122 6.80 -4.54 0.14
C THR A 122 6.86 -3.15 -0.46
N LEU A 123 5.71 -2.59 -0.80
CA LEU A 123 5.55 -1.24 -1.32
C LEU A 123 4.84 -0.41 -0.25
N LYS A 124 5.52 0.56 0.34
CA LYS A 124 4.94 1.50 1.29
C LYS A 124 4.93 2.90 0.68
N TYR A 125 3.75 3.44 0.44
CA TYR A 125 3.54 4.80 -0.04
C TYR A 125 3.36 5.74 1.16
N LEU A 126 4.09 6.85 1.12
CA LEU A 126 3.96 7.93 2.09
C LEU A 126 3.64 9.21 1.33
N SER A 127 2.47 9.78 1.58
CA SER A 127 2.00 11.04 1.01
C SER A 127 1.39 11.92 2.11
N PRO A 128 1.18 13.23 1.87
CA PRO A 128 0.51 14.11 2.84
C PRO A 128 -0.91 13.69 3.18
N SER A 129 -1.62 13.04 2.26
CA SER A 129 -3.02 12.66 2.39
C SER A 129 -3.23 11.24 2.92
N GLU A 130 -2.28 10.34 2.68
CA GLU A 130 -2.47 8.91 2.94
C GLU A 130 -1.14 8.13 3.06
N GLU A 131 -1.16 7.08 3.88
CA GLU A 131 -0.14 6.03 3.90
C GLU A 131 -0.76 4.70 3.47
N GLU A 132 -0.21 4.07 2.43
CA GLU A 132 -0.65 2.76 1.94
C GLU A 132 0.51 1.77 2.04
N SER A 133 0.23 0.49 2.30
CA SER A 133 1.24 -0.57 2.26
C SER A 133 0.71 -1.83 1.60
N LYS A 134 1.50 -2.39 0.69
CA LYS A 134 1.17 -3.60 -0.07
C LYS A 134 2.33 -4.59 -0.04
N VAL A 135 2.01 -5.85 0.21
CA VAL A 135 2.98 -6.96 0.18
C VAL A 135 2.63 -7.90 -0.97
N ILE A 136 3.62 -8.23 -1.78
CA ILE A 136 3.49 -9.06 -2.97
C ILE A 136 4.55 -10.17 -2.90
N LEU A 137 4.11 -11.42 -2.90
CA LEU A 137 5.03 -12.56 -2.96
C LEU A 137 5.25 -12.98 -4.41
N ILE A 138 6.50 -13.05 -4.81
CA ILE A 138 6.93 -13.44 -6.15
C ILE A 138 7.71 -14.73 -6.03
N ASN A 139 7.10 -15.80 -6.54
CA ASN A 139 7.70 -17.11 -6.58
C ASN A 139 8.08 -17.47 -8.01
N ASP A 140 9.16 -18.23 -8.16
CA ASP A 140 9.46 -18.84 -9.43
C ASP A 140 9.72 -20.35 -9.29
N TYR A 141 8.71 -21.11 -9.69
CA TYR A 141 8.70 -22.57 -9.64
C TYR A 141 9.66 -23.23 -10.64
N ARG A 142 10.36 -22.44 -11.45
CA ARG A 142 11.35 -22.91 -12.43
C ARG A 142 12.80 -22.73 -11.97
N ASN A 143 13.02 -22.27 -10.74
CA ASN A 143 14.35 -22.03 -10.17
C ASN A 143 15.20 -21.07 -11.02
N ASN A 144 14.60 -20.04 -11.60
CA ASN A 144 15.35 -19.03 -12.34
C ASN A 144 16.17 -18.16 -11.40
N SER A 145 17.17 -17.50 -11.96
CA SER A 145 18.10 -16.63 -11.23
C SER A 145 17.41 -15.49 -10.47
N LEU A 146 18.08 -14.96 -9.44
CA LEU A 146 17.71 -13.71 -8.76
C LEU A 146 17.34 -12.57 -9.74
N GLN A 147 18.04 -12.45 -10.87
CA GLN A 147 17.73 -11.41 -11.87
C GLN A 147 16.34 -11.57 -12.48
N PHE A 148 15.84 -12.80 -12.63
CA PHE A 148 14.49 -13.05 -13.11
C PHE A 148 13.45 -12.56 -12.09
N LEU A 149 13.61 -12.92 -10.81
CA LEU A 149 12.73 -12.49 -9.73
C LEU A 149 12.71 -10.96 -9.59
N LEU A 150 13.88 -10.31 -9.65
CA LEU A 150 13.97 -8.85 -9.59
C LEU A 150 13.29 -8.18 -10.79
N LYS A 151 13.41 -8.75 -12.00
CA LYS A 151 12.68 -8.24 -13.18
C LYS A 151 11.18 -8.34 -12.98
N GLN A 152 10.68 -9.47 -12.47
CA GLN A 152 9.26 -9.64 -12.15
C GLN A 152 8.80 -8.64 -11.09
N ALA A 153 9.63 -8.36 -10.07
CA ALA A 153 9.32 -7.37 -9.05
C ALA A 153 9.19 -5.95 -9.62
N VAL A 154 10.03 -5.55 -10.58
CA VAL A 154 9.87 -4.27 -11.26
C VAL A 154 8.54 -4.21 -12.03
N THR A 155 8.15 -5.30 -12.68
CA THR A 155 6.83 -5.40 -13.33
C THR A 155 5.68 -5.21 -12.32
N GLU A 156 5.79 -5.80 -11.13
CA GLU A 156 4.78 -5.62 -10.07
C GLU A 156 4.72 -4.19 -9.53
N VAL A 157 5.86 -3.50 -9.40
CA VAL A 157 5.89 -2.06 -9.07
C VAL A 157 5.12 -1.25 -10.13
N ILE A 158 5.43 -1.47 -11.41
CA ILE A 158 4.77 -0.78 -12.52
C ILE A 158 3.25 -1.04 -12.52
N ASN A 159 2.85 -2.32 -12.38
CA ASN A 159 1.45 -2.69 -12.33
C ASN A 159 0.73 -2.04 -11.15
N ASN A 160 1.38 -1.99 -9.98
CA ASN A 160 0.80 -1.36 -8.82
C ASN A 160 0.59 0.14 -9.01
N ILE A 161 1.56 0.84 -9.59
CA ILE A 161 1.45 2.27 -9.91
C ILE A 161 0.29 2.53 -10.88
N ASN A 162 0.18 1.74 -11.95
CA ASN A 162 -0.92 1.87 -12.91
C ASN A 162 -2.29 1.59 -12.25
N THR A 163 -2.37 0.55 -11.42
CA THR A 163 -3.62 0.18 -10.73
C THR A 163 -4.06 1.26 -9.74
N THR A 164 -3.12 1.86 -9.01
CA THR A 164 -3.41 2.96 -8.09
C THR A 164 -3.92 4.18 -8.87
N ALA A 165 -3.31 4.51 -10.02
CA ALA A 165 -3.79 5.60 -10.89
C ALA A 165 -5.23 5.35 -11.39
N ASP A 166 -5.54 4.13 -11.84
CA ASP A 166 -6.89 3.75 -12.31
C ASP A 166 -7.92 3.82 -11.17
N ASN A 167 -7.56 3.34 -9.96
CA ASN A 167 -8.44 3.38 -8.80
C ASN A 167 -8.74 4.81 -8.35
N ILE A 168 -7.78 5.73 -8.44
CA ILE A 168 -7.99 7.15 -8.11
C ILE A 168 -8.96 7.82 -9.11
N GLU A 169 -8.84 7.52 -10.40
CA GLU A 169 -9.80 8.01 -11.41
C GLU A 169 -11.24 7.51 -11.12
N ILE A 170 -11.35 6.28 -10.62
CA ILE A 170 -12.63 5.67 -10.22
C ILE A 170 -13.15 6.26 -8.90
N ASP A 171 -12.28 6.55 -7.93
CA ASP A 171 -12.61 7.04 -6.58
C ASP A 171 -13.04 8.51 -6.59
N GLN A 172 -12.49 9.36 -7.46
CA GLN A 172 -12.95 10.75 -7.63
C GLN A 172 -14.41 10.89 -8.05
N ASN A 173 -15.00 9.83 -8.60
CA ASN A 173 -16.39 9.78 -9.01
C ASN A 173 -17.33 9.13 -7.99
N ARG A 174 -16.83 8.65 -6.83
CA ARG A 174 -17.63 7.89 -5.85
C ARG A 174 -17.22 8.20 -4.40
N LYS A 175 -18.18 8.51 -3.53
CA LYS A 175 -17.91 8.63 -2.07
C LYS A 175 -17.57 7.24 -1.51
N THR A 176 -16.31 7.02 -1.13
CA THR A 176 -15.86 5.83 -0.42
C THR A 176 -15.70 6.09 1.08
N THR A 177 -15.95 5.07 1.89
CA THR A 177 -15.77 5.10 3.34
C THR A 177 -14.83 3.97 3.75
N ASN A 178 -13.71 4.31 4.40
CA ASN A 178 -12.77 3.35 4.97
C ASN A 178 -13.19 2.95 6.39
N ILE A 179 -13.34 1.65 6.64
CA ILE A 179 -13.76 1.12 7.94
C ILE A 179 -12.84 -0.03 8.36
N ILE A 180 -12.39 0.01 9.62
CA ILE A 180 -11.54 -1.01 10.22
C ILE A 180 -12.40 -2.01 10.99
N PHE A 181 -12.16 -3.29 10.75
CA PHE A 181 -12.84 -4.39 11.42
C PHE A 181 -11.85 -5.34 12.07
N ASN A 182 -12.25 -5.89 13.21
CA ASN A 182 -11.64 -7.08 13.77
C ASN A 182 -12.41 -8.31 13.26
N LEU A 183 -11.73 -9.29 12.69
CA LEU A 183 -12.33 -10.52 12.19
C LEU A 183 -11.97 -11.67 13.11
N SER A 184 -12.98 -12.34 13.68
CA SER A 184 -12.76 -13.58 14.41
C SER A 184 -12.54 -14.73 13.42
N ILE A 185 -11.35 -15.33 13.45
CA ILE A 185 -10.96 -16.44 12.58
C ILE A 185 -10.92 -17.72 13.41
N ARG A 186 -11.75 -18.72 13.05
CA ARG A 186 -11.76 -20.01 13.77
C ARG A 186 -10.64 -20.95 13.31
N ASN A 187 -10.35 -20.92 12.00
CA ASN A 187 -9.34 -21.72 11.31
C ASN A 187 -9.08 -21.14 9.91
N ILE A 188 -8.13 -21.71 9.17
CA ILE A 188 -7.74 -21.21 7.85
C ILE A 188 -8.87 -21.35 6.82
N GLU A 189 -9.68 -22.40 6.90
CA GLU A 189 -10.82 -22.63 6.02
C GLU A 189 -11.90 -21.54 6.20
N ASN A 190 -12.18 -21.17 7.45
CA ASN A 190 -13.10 -20.10 7.81
C ASN A 190 -12.60 -18.73 7.31
N TRP A 191 -11.29 -18.45 7.41
CA TRP A 191 -10.71 -17.25 6.81
C TRP A 191 -10.88 -17.22 5.28
N ILE A 192 -10.64 -18.34 4.59
CA ILE A 192 -10.83 -18.43 3.15
C ILE A 192 -12.31 -18.19 2.78
N GLU A 193 -13.26 -18.70 3.57
CA GLU A 193 -14.68 -18.46 3.36
C GLU A 193 -15.07 -16.99 3.56
N ILE A 194 -14.60 -16.37 4.64
CA ILE A 194 -14.80 -14.95 4.94
C ILE A 194 -14.28 -14.10 3.78
N ARG A 195 -13.03 -14.33 3.34
CA ARG A 195 -12.42 -13.59 2.23
C ARG A 195 -13.20 -13.77 0.92
N LYS A 196 -13.65 -15.00 0.63
CA LYS A 196 -14.51 -15.27 -0.55
C LYS A 196 -15.84 -14.52 -0.48
N LYS A 197 -16.48 -14.45 0.69
CA LYS A 197 -17.75 -13.73 0.88
C LYS A 197 -17.56 -12.21 0.76
N LEU A 198 -16.53 -11.64 1.38
CA LEU A 198 -16.22 -10.20 1.29
C LEU A 198 -15.91 -9.80 -0.16
N ASN A 199 -15.11 -10.60 -0.89
CA ASN A 199 -14.80 -10.34 -2.30
C ASN A 199 -16.01 -10.43 -3.25
N ARG A 200 -17.16 -10.97 -2.81
CA ARG A 200 -18.40 -11.00 -3.61
C ARG A 200 -19.22 -9.72 -3.46
N ILE A 201 -18.93 -8.90 -2.46
CA ILE A 201 -19.63 -7.64 -2.22
C ILE A 201 -19.13 -6.61 -3.23
N LYS A 202 -19.94 -6.32 -4.25
CA LYS A 202 -19.53 -5.48 -5.40
C LYS A 202 -19.11 -4.06 -5.02
N LYS A 203 -19.66 -3.53 -3.92
CA LYS A 203 -19.35 -2.19 -3.41
C LYS A 203 -18.10 -2.14 -2.53
N ILE A 204 -17.53 -3.29 -2.13
CA ILE A 204 -16.20 -3.31 -1.52
C ILE A 204 -15.18 -3.07 -2.64
N HIS A 205 -14.54 -1.92 -2.59
CA HIS A 205 -13.51 -1.51 -3.54
C HIS A 205 -12.17 -2.19 -3.21
N SER A 206 -11.80 -2.19 -1.92
CA SER A 206 -10.56 -2.77 -1.44
C SER A 206 -10.75 -3.45 -0.08
N LEU A 207 -9.96 -4.49 0.15
CA LEU A 207 -9.85 -5.21 1.42
C LEU A 207 -8.38 -5.45 1.72
N ILE A 208 -7.89 -4.79 2.77
CA ILE A 208 -6.50 -4.87 3.22
C ILE A 208 -6.46 -5.59 4.56
N VAL A 209 -5.61 -6.62 4.69
CA VAL A 209 -5.34 -7.27 5.97
C VAL A 209 -4.19 -6.52 6.66
N LYS A 210 -4.49 -5.82 7.74
CA LYS A 210 -3.54 -5.03 8.54
C LYS A 210 -2.73 -5.94 9.46
N GLU A 211 -3.39 -6.88 10.11
CA GLU A 211 -2.76 -7.85 11.02
C GLU A 211 -3.50 -9.19 10.93
N ILE A 212 -2.79 -10.30 11.13
CA ILE A 212 -3.38 -11.64 11.19
C ILE A 212 -2.72 -12.48 12.28
N SER A 213 -3.54 -13.17 13.06
CA SER A 213 -3.16 -14.12 14.09
C SER A 213 -3.90 -15.44 13.89
N THR A 214 -3.69 -16.40 14.78
CA THR A 214 -4.38 -17.69 14.73
C THR A 214 -5.88 -17.59 15.01
N GLN A 215 -6.34 -16.52 15.67
CA GLN A 215 -7.73 -16.36 16.12
C GLN A 215 -8.42 -15.08 15.64
N ASN A 216 -7.64 -14.08 15.20
CA ASN A 216 -8.18 -12.79 14.79
C ASN A 216 -7.40 -12.21 13.60
N ALA A 217 -8.05 -11.41 12.77
CA ALA A 217 -7.40 -10.54 11.79
C ALA A 217 -7.96 -9.12 11.84
N ILE A 218 -7.10 -8.11 11.73
CA ILE A 218 -7.54 -6.74 11.56
C ILE A 218 -7.57 -6.45 10.07
N ILE A 219 -8.71 -6.01 9.56
CA ILE A 219 -8.88 -5.66 8.14
C ILE A 219 -9.38 -4.23 7.97
N SER A 220 -8.94 -3.57 6.90
CA SER A 220 -9.52 -2.33 6.38
C SER A 220 -10.37 -2.67 5.17
N ILE A 221 -11.59 -2.13 5.13
CA ILE A 221 -12.47 -2.23 3.96
C ILE A 221 -12.72 -0.83 3.45
N ASP A 222 -12.46 -0.63 2.16
CA ASP A 222 -12.90 0.56 1.42
C ASP A 222 -14.22 0.24 0.75
N TYR A 223 -15.28 0.92 1.18
CA TYR A 223 -16.63 0.68 0.71
C TYR A 223 -17.19 1.88 -0.06
N ILE A 224 -17.76 1.62 -1.23
CA ILE A 224 -18.44 2.62 -2.04
C ILE A 224 -19.84 2.86 -1.46
N GLY A 225 -20.00 3.93 -0.68
CA GLY A 225 -21.23 4.30 0.01
C GLY A 225 -21.01 4.64 1.49
N GLU A 226 -22.09 4.71 2.25
CA GLU A 226 -22.05 5.05 3.67
C GLU A 226 -21.86 3.80 4.56
N THR A 227 -21.32 4.02 5.76
CA THR A 227 -21.06 2.96 6.76
C THR A 227 -22.28 2.10 7.07
N GLU A 228 -23.48 2.69 7.15
CA GLU A 228 -24.71 1.97 7.47
C GLU A 228 -25.13 1.00 6.35
N GLU A 229 -24.86 1.37 5.10
CA GLU A 229 -25.09 0.50 3.94
C GLU A 229 -24.15 -0.71 3.96
N LEU A 230 -22.86 -0.50 4.26
CA LEU A 230 -21.90 -1.60 4.40
C LEU A 230 -22.35 -2.59 5.46
N PHE A 231 -22.80 -2.12 6.63
CA PHE A 231 -23.25 -3.02 7.70
C PHE A 231 -24.47 -3.84 7.29
N THR A 232 -25.39 -3.24 6.55
CA THR A 232 -26.56 -3.92 6.01
C THR A 232 -26.16 -4.98 4.99
N GLU A 233 -25.22 -4.65 4.10
CA GLU A 233 -24.71 -5.57 3.10
C GLU A 233 -23.93 -6.73 3.73
N LEU A 234 -23.04 -6.47 4.69
CA LEU A 234 -22.33 -7.52 5.45
C LEU A 234 -23.32 -8.50 6.11
N LYS A 235 -24.36 -7.99 6.79
CA LYS A 235 -25.41 -8.84 7.39
C LYS A 235 -26.12 -9.71 6.34
N SER A 236 -26.42 -9.16 5.17
CA SER A 236 -27.05 -9.92 4.06
C SER A 236 -26.19 -11.06 3.52
N TYR A 237 -24.85 -10.95 3.64
CA TYR A 237 -23.89 -12.00 3.28
C TYR A 237 -23.64 -13.00 4.43
N GLY A 238 -24.37 -12.85 5.54
CA GLY A 238 -24.34 -13.75 6.69
C GLY A 238 -23.30 -13.38 7.75
N PHE A 239 -22.69 -12.20 7.67
CA PHE A 239 -21.77 -11.75 8.70
C PHE A 239 -22.52 -11.23 9.93
N MET A 240 -22.03 -11.61 11.11
CA MET A 240 -22.46 -11.04 12.38
C MET A 240 -21.55 -9.86 12.73
N LEU A 241 -22.16 -8.77 13.19
CA LEU A 241 -21.47 -7.56 13.62
C LEU A 241 -21.65 -7.40 15.12
N ASP A 242 -20.57 -7.40 15.88
CA ASP A 242 -20.55 -7.03 17.29
C ASP A 242 -19.77 -5.73 17.46
N LYS A 243 -20.41 -4.72 18.07
CA LYS A 243 -19.80 -3.43 18.32
C LYS A 243 -19.49 -3.32 19.80
N GLN A 244 -18.22 -3.54 20.15
CA GLN A 244 -17.74 -3.35 21.52
C GLN A 244 -16.85 -2.12 21.57
N HIS A 245 -17.27 -1.12 22.35
CA HIS A 245 -16.60 0.19 22.45
C HIS A 245 -16.45 0.88 21.08
N ASN A 246 -15.25 0.87 20.52
CA ASN A 246 -14.87 1.53 19.26
C ASN A 246 -14.32 0.54 18.21
N ILE A 247 -14.44 -0.77 18.46
CA ILE A 247 -13.99 -1.83 17.56
C ILE A 247 -15.22 -2.58 17.07
N ILE A 248 -15.35 -2.72 15.75
CA ILE A 248 -16.40 -3.53 15.15
C ILE A 248 -15.80 -4.90 14.84
N THR A 249 -16.31 -5.92 15.51
CA THR A 249 -15.94 -7.30 15.26
C THR A 249 -16.90 -7.91 14.25
N ILE A 250 -16.37 -8.44 13.16
CA ILE A 250 -17.08 -9.23 12.18
C ILE A 250 -16.78 -10.70 12.46
N SER A 251 -17.80 -11.54 12.46
CA SER A 251 -17.62 -12.99 12.48
C SER A 251 -18.57 -13.66 11.48
N LEU A 252 -18.20 -14.86 11.06
CA LEU A 252 -19.03 -15.75 10.25
C LEU A 252 -19.40 -16.99 11.07
#